data_AF-A0A965B806-F1
#
_entry.id   AF-A0A965B806-F1
#
_cell.length_a   1.000
_cell.length_b   1.000
_cell.length_c   1.000
_cell.angle_alpha   90.00
_cell.angle_beta   90.00
_cell.angle_gamma   90.00
#
_symmetry.space_group_name_H-M   'P 1'
#
loop_
_entity.id
_entity.type
_entity.pdbx_description
1 polymer ?
#
loop_
_entity_poly.entity_id
_entity_poly.type
_entity_poly.pdbx_seq_one_letter_code
_entity_poly.pdbx_strand_id
1 'polypeptide(L)'
;MFITCKEHGDFSQTPASHLSGNGCQECSGLKQLTQEEFIKRGKHTHKNKYDYSLVDYKSRTERVKIICPIHGEFKQIARSHLKGYGCEKCGIEKIKTTKIEKSKTKFFEEAPKIHNNFYKYPEQEFKGVTEKIIIICPKHGEFQQKPCKHLNGQGCNKCGEERTANGQRKTKDEFIKQSKEIHEEDHYNYDNVEYINDHTNVNIFCNVCKIIFPQTPSGHLSGHGCNDCSIDKRSKEKIEVASLKFWDIANKDDRYDFSQFIYEKSREKSTIICKKCNVPFQSSPNNYLRGCGCPGCKNKTELKLYEKLVNKYILEKQPKYEWCKNIETNCYLPFDFCIEECKIIIELDGVQHFKKVKHFRKTPEEQKERDLYKQKCANENGYSIVRIYQEDVY
;
A
#
# COMPACT_ATOMS: atom_id res chain seq x y z
N MET A 1 38.98 -87.96 -25.32
CA MET A 1 40.08 -87.29 -26.06
C MET A 1 41.09 -86.82 -25.03
N PHE A 2 42.38 -87.10 -25.24
CA PHE A 2 43.47 -86.54 -24.42
C PHE A 2 43.87 -85.18 -24.99
N ILE A 3 43.97 -84.18 -24.12
CA ILE A 3 44.22 -82.78 -24.47
C ILE A 3 45.32 -82.26 -23.56
N THR A 4 46.30 -81.55 -24.10
CA THR A 4 47.44 -81.03 -23.34
C THR A 4 47.21 -79.58 -22.92
N CYS A 5 47.28 -79.31 -21.62
CA CYS A 5 47.34 -77.95 -21.08
C CYS A 5 48.80 -77.46 -21.06
N LYS A 6 49.06 -76.25 -21.57
CA LYS A 6 50.41 -75.66 -21.59
C LYS A 6 51.06 -75.53 -20.21
N GLU A 7 50.25 -75.36 -19.16
CA GLU A 7 50.71 -75.18 -17.78
C GLU A 7 50.61 -76.46 -16.93
N HIS A 8 49.67 -77.36 -17.24
CA HIS A 8 49.29 -78.46 -16.33
C HIS A 8 49.31 -79.86 -16.97
N GLY A 9 49.86 -80.01 -18.17
CA GLY A 9 50.04 -81.31 -18.82
C GLY A 9 48.77 -81.95 -19.41
N ASP A 10 48.83 -83.25 -19.70
CA ASP A 10 47.78 -84.00 -20.41
C ASP A 10 46.58 -84.32 -19.50
N PHE A 11 45.36 -84.10 -20.02
CA PHE A 11 44.11 -84.42 -19.33
C PHE A 11 43.04 -84.95 -20.30
N SER A 12 42.10 -85.75 -19.80
CA SER A 12 41.03 -86.31 -20.62
C SER A 12 39.78 -85.42 -20.61
N GLN A 13 39.17 -85.21 -21.78
CA GLN A 13 37.89 -84.49 -21.91
C GLN A 13 37.04 -85.07 -23.05
N THR A 14 35.72 -84.81 -23.03
CA THR A 14 34.83 -85.09 -24.15
C THR A 14 34.92 -83.99 -25.21
N PRO A 15 34.77 -84.31 -26.52
CA PRO A 15 34.82 -83.31 -27.60
C PRO A 15 33.80 -82.17 -27.40
N ALA A 16 32.58 -82.48 -26.97
CA ALA A 16 31.54 -81.49 -26.69
C ALA A 16 31.95 -80.51 -25.58
N SER A 17 32.54 -81.00 -24.49
CA SER A 17 33.01 -80.14 -23.38
C SER A 17 34.22 -79.29 -23.78
N HIS A 18 35.09 -79.79 -24.64
CA HIS A 18 36.22 -79.01 -25.14
C HIS A 18 35.76 -77.86 -26.06
N LEU A 19 34.85 -78.15 -26.99
CA LEU A 19 34.24 -77.15 -27.88
C LEU A 19 33.44 -76.08 -27.11
N SER A 20 32.94 -76.41 -25.92
CA SER A 20 32.26 -75.48 -25.01
C SER A 20 33.21 -74.56 -24.23
N GLY A 21 34.53 -74.67 -24.44
CA GLY A 21 35.53 -73.81 -23.81
C GLY A 21 35.97 -74.23 -22.39
N ASN A 22 35.62 -75.43 -21.94
CA ASN A 22 36.04 -75.92 -20.63
C ASN A 22 37.54 -76.30 -20.67
N GLY A 23 38.39 -75.59 -19.92
CA GLY A 23 39.82 -75.90 -19.79
C GLY A 23 40.14 -77.09 -18.87
N CYS A 24 41.42 -77.41 -18.68
CA CYS A 24 41.84 -78.48 -17.75
C CYS A 24 41.35 -78.22 -16.32
N GLN A 25 41.28 -79.25 -15.46
CA GLN A 25 40.75 -79.09 -14.09
C GLN A 25 41.45 -78.01 -13.24
N GLU A 26 42.72 -77.74 -13.53
CA GLU A 26 43.51 -76.71 -12.85
C GLU A 26 43.27 -75.29 -13.42
N CYS A 27 43.13 -75.15 -14.75
CA CYS A 27 42.80 -73.88 -15.42
C CYS A 27 41.31 -73.51 -15.30
N SER A 28 40.41 -74.48 -15.39
CA SER A 28 38.96 -74.33 -15.18
C SER A 28 38.61 -74.08 -13.71
N GLY A 29 39.56 -74.37 -12.80
CA GLY A 29 39.44 -74.13 -11.37
C GLY A 29 38.48 -75.09 -10.66
N LEU A 30 38.35 -76.30 -11.17
CA LEU A 30 37.67 -77.40 -10.47
C LEU A 30 38.53 -77.93 -9.30
N LYS A 31 39.85 -77.72 -9.34
CA LYS A 31 40.76 -77.96 -8.20
C LYS A 31 40.54 -76.90 -7.11
N GLN A 32 40.28 -77.35 -5.88
CA GLN A 32 40.21 -76.50 -4.70
C GLN A 32 41.61 -75.94 -4.41
N LEU A 33 41.70 -74.61 -4.28
CA LEU A 33 42.98 -73.94 -3.99
C LEU A 33 43.38 -74.21 -2.54
N THR A 34 44.67 -74.19 -2.26
CA THR A 34 45.13 -74.08 -0.88
C THR A 34 44.97 -72.64 -0.38
N GLN A 35 45.03 -72.44 0.95
CA GLN A 35 44.99 -71.10 1.53
C GLN A 35 46.14 -70.22 1.03
N GLU A 36 47.35 -70.76 0.93
CA GLU A 36 48.53 -70.04 0.44
C GLU A 36 48.37 -69.61 -1.02
N GLU A 37 47.84 -70.51 -1.87
CA GLU A 37 47.56 -70.22 -3.27
C GLU A 37 46.49 -69.14 -3.44
N PHE A 38 45.45 -69.18 -2.60
CA PHE A 38 44.42 -68.13 -2.57
C PHE A 38 45.02 -66.77 -2.22
N ILE A 39 45.83 -66.69 -1.17
CA ILE A 39 46.48 -65.45 -0.73
C ILE A 39 47.44 -64.93 -1.79
N LYS A 40 48.27 -65.80 -2.40
CA LYS A 40 49.20 -65.44 -3.47
C LYS A 40 48.47 -64.85 -4.68
N ARG A 41 47.38 -65.50 -5.12
CA ARG A 41 46.55 -65.01 -6.24
C ARG A 41 45.83 -63.71 -5.88
N GLY A 42 45.27 -63.59 -4.68
CA GLY A 42 44.62 -62.37 -4.22
C GLY A 42 45.58 -61.16 -4.18
N LYS A 43 46.77 -61.36 -3.61
CA LYS A 43 47.86 -60.36 -3.61
C LYS A 43 48.23 -59.93 -5.02
N HIS A 44 48.34 -60.86 -5.96
CA HIS A 44 48.63 -60.54 -7.36
C HIS A 44 47.50 -59.74 -8.03
N THR A 45 46.24 -60.22 -7.97
CA THR A 45 45.08 -59.56 -8.59
C THR A 45 44.90 -58.13 -8.10
N HIS A 46 45.10 -57.88 -6.80
CA HIS A 46 44.91 -56.57 -6.19
C HIS A 46 46.21 -55.80 -5.96
N LYS A 47 47.32 -56.20 -6.61
CA LYS A 47 48.63 -55.52 -6.54
C LYS A 47 49.07 -55.21 -5.10
N ASN A 48 48.96 -56.20 -4.20
CA ASN A 48 49.28 -56.12 -2.77
C ASN A 48 48.47 -55.08 -1.96
N LYS A 49 47.28 -54.67 -2.44
CA LYS A 49 46.44 -53.67 -1.75
C LYS A 49 45.83 -54.13 -0.42
N TYR A 50 45.54 -55.42 -0.27
CA TYR A 50 44.81 -55.96 0.89
C TYR A 50 45.70 -56.79 1.79
N ASP A 51 45.36 -56.81 3.08
CA ASP A 51 45.94 -57.70 4.06
C ASP A 51 45.04 -58.95 4.24
N TYR A 52 45.68 -60.11 4.24
CA TYR A 52 45.06 -61.44 4.27
C TYR A 52 45.32 -62.17 5.59
N SER A 53 45.82 -61.49 6.62
CA SER A 53 46.18 -62.09 7.92
C SER A 53 45.02 -62.80 8.63
N LEU A 54 43.77 -62.47 8.28
CA LEU A 54 42.55 -63.07 8.85
C LEU A 54 41.83 -64.04 7.90
N VAL A 55 42.48 -64.45 6.80
CA VAL A 55 41.89 -65.38 5.84
C VAL A 55 41.86 -66.80 6.41
N ASP A 56 40.67 -67.36 6.48
CA ASP A 56 40.39 -68.79 6.66
C ASP A 56 39.72 -69.29 5.38
N TYR A 57 40.50 -69.90 4.47
CA TYR A 57 40.00 -70.30 3.15
C TYR A 57 39.45 -71.73 3.17
N LYS A 58 38.13 -71.85 3.04
CA LYS A 58 37.44 -73.16 2.96
C LYS A 58 37.07 -73.55 1.55
N SER A 59 36.49 -72.65 0.76
CA SER A 59 36.11 -72.94 -0.63
C SER A 59 36.02 -71.68 -1.48
N ARG A 60 35.85 -71.85 -2.80
CA ARG A 60 35.72 -70.74 -3.75
C ARG A 60 34.40 -69.96 -3.59
N THR A 61 33.37 -70.60 -3.05
CA THR A 61 32.03 -70.00 -2.87
C THR A 61 31.82 -69.43 -1.48
N GLU A 62 32.66 -69.80 -0.52
CA GLU A 62 32.63 -69.25 0.84
C GLU A 62 33.19 -67.83 0.91
N ARG A 63 32.74 -67.10 1.94
CA ARG A 63 33.21 -65.74 2.22
C ARG A 63 34.46 -65.80 3.11
N VAL A 64 35.51 -65.11 2.67
CA VAL A 64 36.75 -64.92 3.45
C VAL A 64 36.76 -63.53 4.09
N LYS A 65 37.43 -63.41 5.24
CA LYS A 65 37.71 -62.12 5.88
C LYS A 65 39.01 -61.55 5.32
N ILE A 66 38.95 -60.36 4.75
CA ILE A 66 40.07 -59.64 4.15
C ILE A 66 40.11 -58.25 4.77
N ILE A 67 41.30 -57.69 4.98
CA ILE A 67 41.47 -56.36 5.58
C ILE A 67 41.78 -55.35 4.48
N CYS A 68 40.94 -54.32 4.37
CA CYS A 68 41.20 -53.14 3.59
C CYS A 68 42.00 -52.14 4.41
N PRO A 69 43.10 -51.56 3.87
CA PRO A 69 43.93 -50.61 4.62
C PRO A 69 43.21 -49.33 5.02
N ILE A 70 42.09 -49.00 4.36
CA ILE A 70 41.30 -47.77 4.59
C ILE A 70 40.05 -48.07 5.39
N HIS A 71 39.34 -49.16 5.07
CA HIS A 71 38.00 -49.45 5.60
C HIS A 71 37.94 -50.57 6.62
N GLY A 72 39.09 -51.16 6.97
CA GLY A 72 39.20 -52.27 7.91
C GLY A 72 38.74 -53.60 7.32
N GLU A 73 38.32 -54.52 8.20
CA GLU A 73 37.89 -55.87 7.80
C GLU A 73 36.59 -55.86 6.97
N PHE A 74 36.54 -56.69 5.95
CA PHE A 74 35.33 -56.95 5.16
C PHE A 74 35.26 -58.42 4.72
N LYS A 75 34.04 -58.90 4.45
CA LYS A 75 33.77 -60.28 4.02
C LYS A 75 33.38 -60.34 2.55
N GLN A 76 34.10 -61.11 1.76
CA GLN A 76 33.82 -61.28 0.33
C GLN A 76 33.95 -62.73 -0.10
N ILE A 77 33.14 -63.15 -1.08
CA ILE A 77 33.25 -64.48 -1.68
C ILE A 77 34.63 -64.63 -2.34
N ALA A 78 35.35 -65.70 -2.02
CA ALA A 78 36.72 -65.92 -2.48
C ALA A 78 36.85 -65.87 -4.01
N ARG A 79 35.96 -66.52 -4.77
CA ARG A 79 35.97 -66.46 -6.25
C ARG A 79 35.80 -65.04 -6.78
N SER A 80 34.97 -64.21 -6.13
CA SER A 80 34.73 -62.83 -6.55
C SER A 80 35.93 -61.97 -6.26
N HIS A 81 36.57 -62.17 -5.10
CA HIS A 81 37.79 -61.46 -4.76
C HIS A 81 38.91 -61.71 -5.79
N LEU A 82 39.13 -62.97 -6.17
CA LEU A 82 40.13 -63.34 -7.18
C LEU A 82 39.82 -62.81 -8.60
N LYS A 83 38.55 -62.56 -8.91
CA LYS A 83 38.12 -61.89 -10.16
C LYS A 83 38.41 -60.39 -10.19
N GLY A 84 38.93 -59.81 -9.10
CA GLY A 84 39.25 -58.38 -9.01
C GLY A 84 38.19 -57.53 -8.33
N TYR A 85 37.13 -58.13 -7.78
CA TYR A 85 36.22 -57.40 -6.89
C TYR A 85 36.93 -57.11 -5.56
N GLY A 86 36.90 -55.85 -5.13
CA GLY A 86 37.60 -55.39 -3.92
C GLY A 86 36.65 -55.02 -2.78
N CYS A 87 37.13 -54.17 -1.87
CA CYS A 87 36.33 -53.54 -0.83
C CYS A 87 35.19 -52.71 -1.43
N GLU A 88 33.97 -52.96 -0.99
CA GLU A 88 32.75 -52.28 -1.45
C GLU A 88 32.77 -50.78 -1.14
N LYS A 89 33.21 -50.40 0.08
CA LYS A 89 33.32 -48.99 0.50
C LYS A 89 34.28 -48.21 -0.41
N CYS A 90 35.46 -48.78 -0.71
CA CYS A 90 36.40 -48.23 -1.71
C CYS A 90 35.75 -48.06 -3.10
N GLY A 91 34.95 -49.04 -3.52
CA GLY A 91 34.25 -48.98 -4.81
C GLY A 91 33.24 -47.84 -4.87
N ILE A 92 32.44 -47.69 -3.81
CA ILE A 92 31.45 -46.61 -3.68
C ILE A 92 32.12 -45.24 -3.67
N GLU A 93 33.21 -45.06 -2.92
CA GLU A 93 33.96 -43.81 -2.86
C GLU A 93 34.51 -43.40 -4.22
N LYS A 94 35.12 -44.33 -4.96
CA LYS A 94 35.60 -44.08 -6.32
C LYS A 94 34.47 -43.66 -7.26
N ILE A 95 33.34 -44.36 -7.25
CA ILE A 95 32.20 -44.02 -8.12
C ILE A 95 31.65 -42.63 -7.79
N LYS A 96 31.58 -42.27 -6.49
CA LYS A 96 31.14 -40.93 -6.06
C LYS A 96 32.08 -39.84 -6.57
N THR A 97 33.40 -39.97 -6.40
CA THR A 97 34.36 -38.96 -6.88
C THR A 97 34.32 -38.80 -8.39
N THR A 98 34.34 -39.89 -9.16
CA THR A 98 34.31 -39.80 -10.63
C THR A 98 32.99 -39.22 -11.16
N LYS A 99 31.86 -39.52 -10.51
CA LYS A 99 30.55 -38.97 -10.90
C LYS A 99 30.45 -37.47 -10.58
N ILE A 100 31.02 -37.02 -9.47
CA ILE A 100 31.06 -35.60 -9.09
C ILE A 100 31.92 -34.82 -10.08
N GLU A 101 33.14 -35.30 -10.39
CA GLU A 101 34.04 -34.66 -11.36
C GLU A 101 33.38 -34.53 -12.74
N LYS A 102 32.83 -35.62 -13.28
CA LYS A 102 32.13 -35.60 -14.57
C LYS A 102 30.95 -34.63 -14.59
N SER A 103 30.22 -34.53 -13.48
CA SER A 103 29.08 -33.62 -13.36
C SER A 103 29.50 -32.16 -13.22
N LYS A 104 30.64 -31.90 -12.57
CA LYS A 104 31.26 -30.58 -12.47
C LYS A 104 31.65 -30.09 -13.87
N THR A 105 32.45 -30.87 -14.60
CA THR A 105 32.89 -30.53 -15.96
C THR A 105 31.71 -30.24 -16.88
N LYS A 106 30.69 -31.12 -16.86
CA LYS A 106 29.46 -30.93 -17.66
C LYS A 106 28.78 -29.59 -17.35
N PHE A 107 28.67 -29.22 -16.08
CA PHE A 107 28.02 -27.98 -15.69
C PHE A 107 28.76 -26.75 -16.25
N PHE A 108 30.08 -26.66 -16.09
CA PHE A 108 30.85 -25.50 -16.53
C PHE A 108 30.99 -25.41 -18.06
N GLU A 109 30.81 -26.51 -18.79
CA GLU A 109 30.77 -26.50 -20.27
C GLU A 109 29.40 -26.11 -20.85
N GLU A 110 28.30 -26.53 -20.21
CA GLU A 110 26.94 -26.33 -20.73
C GLU A 110 26.29 -25.03 -20.23
N ALA A 111 26.48 -24.66 -18.96
CA ALA A 111 25.81 -23.51 -18.36
C ALA A 111 26.09 -22.18 -19.08
N PRO A 112 27.34 -21.86 -19.48
CA PRO A 112 27.62 -20.64 -20.24
C PRO A 112 26.94 -20.63 -21.62
N LYS A 113 26.78 -21.79 -22.28
CA LYS A 113 26.12 -21.89 -23.59
C LYS A 113 24.62 -21.61 -23.50
N ILE A 114 23.95 -22.19 -22.50
CA ILE A 114 22.50 -22.02 -22.30
C ILE A 114 22.13 -20.57 -22.00
N HIS A 115 23.00 -19.86 -21.27
CA HIS A 115 22.76 -18.49 -20.84
C HIS A 115 23.61 -17.47 -21.60
N ASN A 116 24.15 -17.83 -22.78
CA ASN A 116 24.97 -16.95 -23.63
C ASN A 116 26.03 -16.14 -22.86
N ASN A 117 26.79 -16.81 -21.98
CA ASN A 117 27.82 -16.23 -21.12
C ASN A 117 27.34 -15.11 -20.18
N PHE A 118 26.04 -15.05 -19.87
CA PHE A 118 25.49 -13.99 -19.02
C PHE A 118 25.90 -14.12 -17.54
N TYR A 119 25.99 -15.33 -17.00
CA TYR A 119 26.32 -15.56 -15.58
C TYR A 119 27.80 -15.88 -15.38
N LYS A 120 28.33 -15.55 -14.20
CA LYS A 120 29.64 -16.03 -13.73
C LYS A 120 29.47 -17.12 -12.67
N TYR A 121 30.40 -18.05 -12.65
CA TYR A 121 30.34 -19.25 -11.81
C TYR A 121 31.65 -19.39 -11.00
N PRO A 122 31.65 -19.17 -9.68
CA PRO A 122 32.83 -19.39 -8.85
C PRO A 122 33.09 -20.89 -8.68
N GLU A 123 34.14 -21.41 -9.33
CA GLU A 123 34.41 -22.84 -9.40
C GLU A 123 34.73 -23.46 -8.02
N GLN A 124 35.37 -22.69 -7.14
CA GLN A 124 35.77 -23.09 -5.79
C GLN A 124 34.56 -23.37 -4.88
N GLU A 125 33.37 -22.90 -5.26
CA GLU A 125 32.13 -23.00 -4.48
C GLU A 125 31.20 -24.13 -4.98
N PHE A 126 31.65 -24.94 -5.94
CA PHE A 126 30.82 -26.02 -6.50
C PHE A 126 30.72 -27.21 -5.53
N LYS A 127 29.60 -27.28 -4.80
CA LYS A 127 29.32 -28.33 -3.80
C LYS A 127 28.72 -29.62 -4.39
N GLY A 128 28.30 -29.62 -5.66
CA GLY A 128 27.70 -30.77 -6.35
C GLY A 128 26.40 -30.47 -7.08
N VAL A 129 25.86 -31.46 -7.81
CA VAL A 129 24.66 -31.30 -8.66
C VAL A 129 23.31 -31.40 -7.93
N THR A 130 23.31 -31.97 -6.72
CA THR A 130 22.10 -32.12 -5.90
C THR A 130 21.83 -30.89 -5.02
N GLU A 131 22.92 -30.22 -4.63
CA GLU A 131 22.91 -29.01 -3.81
C GLU A 131 22.74 -27.75 -4.66
N LYS A 132 22.38 -26.64 -4.00
CA LYS A 132 22.39 -25.34 -4.64
C LYS A 132 23.83 -24.82 -4.72
N ILE A 133 24.22 -24.33 -5.89
CA ILE A 133 25.50 -23.68 -6.13
C ILE A 133 25.31 -22.16 -6.20
N ILE A 134 26.38 -21.41 -6.01
CA ILE A 134 26.40 -19.96 -6.19
C ILE A 134 26.56 -19.63 -7.67
N ILE A 135 25.73 -18.71 -8.17
CA ILE A 135 25.75 -18.18 -9.53
C ILE A 135 25.68 -16.66 -9.42
N ILE A 136 26.49 -15.96 -10.19
CA ILE A 136 26.59 -14.50 -10.13
C ILE A 136 25.89 -13.90 -11.34
N CYS A 137 24.79 -13.21 -11.09
CA CYS A 137 24.10 -12.38 -12.05
C CYS A 137 24.80 -11.01 -12.17
N PRO A 138 25.16 -10.55 -13.38
CA PRO A 138 25.78 -9.22 -13.55
C PRO A 138 24.92 -8.05 -13.05
N LYS A 139 23.58 -8.20 -13.08
CA LYS A 139 22.63 -7.16 -12.65
C LYS A 139 22.29 -7.22 -11.16
N HIS A 140 22.13 -8.43 -10.63
CA HIS A 140 21.51 -8.65 -9.33
C HIS A 140 22.44 -9.26 -8.27
N GLY A 141 23.69 -9.52 -8.64
CA GLY A 141 24.68 -10.14 -7.78
C GLY A 141 24.47 -11.66 -7.62
N GLU A 142 24.91 -12.17 -6.49
CA GLU A 142 24.94 -13.60 -6.20
C GLU A 142 23.54 -14.16 -5.90
N PHE A 143 23.25 -15.33 -6.43
CA PHE A 143 22.05 -16.12 -6.09
C PHE A 143 22.37 -17.61 -6.11
N GLN A 144 21.48 -18.41 -5.52
CA GLN A 144 21.68 -19.85 -5.36
C GLN A 144 20.66 -20.66 -6.16
N GLN A 145 21.14 -21.64 -6.93
CA GLN A 145 20.29 -22.52 -7.72
C GLN A 145 20.88 -23.92 -7.86
N LYS A 146 20.02 -24.93 -8.02
CA LYS A 146 20.48 -26.29 -8.36
C LYS A 146 21.03 -26.33 -9.79
N PRO A 147 22.19 -26.97 -10.05
CA PRO A 147 22.76 -27.08 -11.39
C PRO A 147 21.79 -27.60 -12.45
N CYS A 148 21.00 -28.64 -12.14
CA CYS A 148 20.01 -29.18 -13.08
C CYS A 148 18.92 -28.19 -13.48
N LYS A 149 18.50 -27.31 -12.55
CA LYS A 149 17.49 -26.27 -12.83
C LYS A 149 18.09 -25.16 -13.69
N HIS A 150 19.32 -24.77 -13.40
CA HIS A 150 20.03 -23.77 -14.17
C HIS A 150 20.29 -24.22 -15.61
N LEU A 151 20.68 -25.49 -15.79
CA LEU A 151 20.88 -26.11 -17.10
C LEU A 151 19.56 -26.28 -17.90
N ASN A 152 18.41 -26.32 -17.22
CA ASN A 152 17.10 -26.27 -17.89
C ASN A 152 16.68 -24.85 -18.30
N GLY A 153 17.60 -23.88 -18.28
CA GLY A 153 17.35 -22.49 -18.69
C GLY A 153 16.78 -21.59 -17.59
N GLN A 154 16.63 -22.06 -16.35
CA GLN A 154 16.24 -21.17 -15.26
C GLN A 154 17.40 -20.26 -14.88
N GLY A 155 17.16 -18.95 -14.81
CA GLY A 155 18.15 -17.95 -14.45
C GLY A 155 17.91 -17.32 -13.08
N CYS A 156 18.39 -16.08 -12.92
CA CYS A 156 18.12 -15.24 -11.76
C CYS A 156 16.63 -14.88 -11.68
N ASN A 157 16.02 -15.09 -10.51
CA ASN A 157 14.62 -14.77 -10.27
C ASN A 157 14.31 -13.28 -10.50
N LYS A 158 15.17 -12.37 -10.03
CA LYS A 158 14.99 -10.92 -10.23
C LYS A 158 15.01 -10.53 -11.70
N CYS A 159 15.89 -11.15 -12.52
CA CYS A 159 15.85 -10.97 -13.98
C CYS A 159 14.53 -11.48 -14.59
N GLY A 160 13.99 -12.59 -14.07
CA GLY A 160 12.71 -13.15 -14.50
C GLY A 160 11.53 -12.24 -14.16
N GLU A 161 11.52 -11.68 -12.94
CA GLU A 161 10.54 -10.69 -12.48
C GLU A 161 10.59 -9.43 -13.35
N GLU A 162 11.77 -8.86 -13.60
CA GLU A 162 11.93 -7.70 -14.48
C GLU A 162 11.38 -7.95 -15.90
N ARG A 163 11.67 -9.12 -16.47
CA ARG A 163 11.17 -9.49 -17.80
C ARG A 163 9.65 -9.62 -17.83
N THR A 164 9.08 -10.22 -16.80
CA THR A 164 7.63 -10.41 -16.68
C THR A 164 6.94 -9.06 -16.49
N ALA A 165 7.44 -8.22 -15.58
CA ALA A 165 6.93 -6.87 -15.37
C ALA A 165 7.00 -6.03 -16.64
N ASN A 166 8.11 -6.06 -17.38
CA ASN A 166 8.24 -5.33 -18.65
C ASN A 166 7.33 -5.89 -19.74
N GLY A 167 7.08 -7.21 -19.78
CA GLY A 167 6.15 -7.83 -20.72
C GLY A 167 4.67 -7.56 -20.40
N GLN A 168 4.35 -7.24 -19.14
CA GLN A 168 3.01 -6.87 -18.70
C GLN A 168 2.74 -5.36 -18.75
N ARG A 169 3.79 -4.54 -18.85
CA ARG A 169 3.64 -3.08 -18.94
C ARG A 169 2.89 -2.71 -20.21
N LYS A 170 1.72 -2.10 -20.03
CA LYS A 170 1.00 -1.46 -21.13
C LYS A 170 1.86 -0.39 -21.79
N THR A 171 1.73 -0.23 -23.09
CA THR A 171 2.34 0.88 -23.81
C THR A 171 1.58 2.19 -23.56
N LYS A 172 2.20 3.33 -23.90
CA LYS A 172 1.53 4.64 -23.84
C LYS A 172 0.23 4.64 -24.67
N ASP A 173 0.27 4.05 -25.85
CA ASP A 173 -0.88 4.03 -26.77
C ASP A 173 -2.02 3.15 -26.24
N GLU A 174 -1.68 2.00 -25.64
CA GLU A 174 -2.66 1.14 -24.97
C GLU A 174 -3.32 1.83 -23.78
N PHE A 175 -2.55 2.59 -22.98
CA PHE A 175 -3.09 3.39 -21.89
C PHE A 175 -4.07 4.46 -22.40
N ILE A 176 -3.69 5.23 -23.42
CA ILE A 176 -4.54 6.30 -23.97
C ILE A 176 -5.83 5.72 -24.55
N LYS A 177 -5.74 4.62 -25.32
CA LYS A 177 -6.91 3.96 -25.90
C LYS A 177 -7.91 3.53 -24.82
N GLN A 178 -7.45 2.80 -23.81
CA GLN A 178 -8.32 2.33 -22.73
C GLN A 178 -8.88 3.48 -21.89
N SER A 179 -8.12 4.56 -21.71
CA SER A 179 -8.58 5.72 -20.95
C SER A 179 -9.75 6.42 -21.64
N LYS A 180 -9.69 6.57 -22.97
CA LYS A 180 -10.80 7.11 -23.79
C LYS A 180 -12.06 6.24 -23.75
N GLU A 181 -11.90 4.91 -23.71
CA GLU A 181 -13.02 3.96 -23.60
C GLU A 181 -13.76 4.10 -22.25
N ILE A 182 -13.04 4.40 -21.16
CA ILE A 182 -13.61 4.49 -19.81
C ILE A 182 -14.27 5.84 -19.54
N HIS A 183 -13.63 6.94 -19.98
CA HIS A 183 -14.03 8.29 -19.58
C HIS A 183 -14.86 9.05 -20.61
N GLU A 184 -15.32 8.37 -21.67
CA GLU A 184 -15.88 9.00 -22.88
C GLU A 184 -14.84 9.88 -23.60
N GLU A 185 -14.85 9.87 -24.93
CA GLU A 185 -13.70 10.29 -25.74
C GLU A 185 -13.27 11.75 -25.53
N ASP A 186 -14.18 12.62 -25.06
CA ASP A 186 -13.99 14.06 -24.95
C ASP A 186 -13.78 14.60 -23.51
N HIS A 187 -13.80 13.77 -22.45
CA HIS A 187 -13.62 14.31 -21.09
C HIS A 187 -12.19 14.71 -20.75
N TYR A 188 -11.20 14.03 -21.34
CA TYR A 188 -9.79 14.23 -21.03
C TYR A 188 -8.91 14.28 -22.28
N ASN A 189 -7.85 15.08 -22.21
CA ASN A 189 -6.80 15.14 -23.23
C ASN A 189 -5.50 14.54 -22.65
N TYR A 190 -4.82 13.74 -23.46
CA TYR A 190 -3.62 12.97 -23.11
C TYR A 190 -2.35 13.36 -23.90
N ASP A 191 -2.37 14.47 -24.64
CA ASP A 191 -1.29 14.88 -25.54
C ASP A 191 0.05 15.05 -24.79
N ASN A 192 -0.02 15.55 -23.55
CA ASN A 192 1.13 15.79 -22.69
C ASN A 192 1.45 14.63 -21.72
N VAL A 193 0.90 13.43 -21.97
CA VAL A 193 1.15 12.28 -21.10
C VAL A 193 2.54 11.69 -21.35
N GLU A 194 3.36 11.69 -20.31
CA GLU A 194 4.64 10.98 -20.24
C GLU A 194 4.47 9.65 -19.48
N TYR A 195 4.09 8.60 -20.21
CA TYR A 195 3.80 7.30 -19.61
C TYR A 195 5.08 6.49 -19.34
N ILE A 196 5.31 6.11 -18.08
CA ILE A 196 6.44 5.27 -17.66
C ILE A 196 5.95 3.89 -17.21
N ASN A 197 4.96 3.87 -16.33
CA ASN A 197 4.30 2.69 -15.79
C ASN A 197 2.94 3.11 -15.21
N ASP A 198 2.18 2.15 -14.69
CA ASP A 198 0.81 2.33 -14.20
C ASP A 198 0.68 2.93 -12.80
N HIS A 199 1.80 3.06 -12.07
CA HIS A 199 1.87 3.58 -10.70
C HIS A 199 2.54 4.96 -10.60
N THR A 200 3.18 5.45 -11.67
CA THR A 200 3.74 6.80 -11.72
C THR A 200 2.68 7.77 -12.22
N ASN A 201 2.51 8.90 -11.53
CA ASN A 201 1.57 9.93 -11.94
C ASN A 201 1.88 10.45 -13.34
N VAL A 202 0.83 10.58 -14.15
CA VAL A 202 0.84 11.29 -15.42
C VAL A 202 -0.01 12.55 -15.29
N ASN A 203 0.34 13.57 -16.06
CA ASN A 203 -0.43 14.81 -16.13
C ASN A 203 -1.55 14.67 -17.16
N ILE A 204 -2.79 14.68 -16.70
CA ILE A 204 -3.99 14.55 -17.54
C ILE A 204 -4.69 15.91 -17.59
N PHE A 205 -5.07 16.36 -18.79
CA PHE A 205 -5.85 17.59 -18.95
C PHE A 205 -7.34 17.27 -18.91
N CYS A 206 -8.10 17.94 -18.04
CA CYS A 206 -9.55 17.81 -18.00
C CYS A 206 -10.20 18.82 -18.96
N ASN A 207 -10.95 18.34 -19.95
CA ASN A 207 -11.66 19.21 -20.90
C ASN A 207 -12.85 19.94 -20.27
N VAL A 208 -13.35 19.49 -19.13
CA VAL A 208 -14.49 20.09 -18.42
C VAL A 208 -14.07 21.33 -17.61
N CYS A 209 -13.09 21.19 -16.70
CA CYS A 209 -12.63 22.31 -15.86
C CYS A 209 -11.38 23.03 -16.40
N LYS A 210 -10.79 22.56 -17.51
CA LYS A 210 -9.60 23.14 -18.16
C LYS A 210 -8.33 23.15 -17.28
N ILE A 211 -8.22 22.19 -16.37
CA ILE A 211 -7.08 22.04 -15.45
C ILE A 211 -6.27 20.80 -15.82
N ILE A 212 -4.95 20.91 -15.70
CA ILE A 212 -4.03 19.76 -15.70
C ILE A 212 -3.91 19.25 -14.27
N PHE A 213 -4.15 17.95 -14.08
CA PHE A 213 -4.02 17.33 -12.76
C PHE A 213 -3.19 16.03 -12.84
N PRO A 214 -2.42 15.73 -11.78
CA PRO A 214 -1.66 14.49 -11.71
C PRO A 214 -2.55 13.32 -11.29
N GLN A 215 -2.42 12.18 -11.98
CA GLN A 215 -3.09 10.94 -11.60
C GLN A 215 -2.32 9.72 -12.09
N THR A 216 -2.34 8.63 -11.33
CA THR A 216 -1.75 7.35 -11.77
C THR A 216 -2.58 6.74 -12.89
N PRO A 217 -1.96 6.17 -13.95
CA PRO A 217 -2.68 5.46 -15.01
C PRO A 217 -3.60 4.34 -14.50
N SER A 218 -3.17 3.55 -13.51
CA SER A 218 -4.00 2.50 -12.90
C SER A 218 -5.28 3.06 -12.26
N GLY A 219 -5.15 4.14 -11.48
CA GLY A 219 -6.29 4.85 -10.91
C GLY A 219 -7.23 5.44 -11.96
N HIS A 220 -6.66 6.07 -13.00
CA HIS A 220 -7.46 6.62 -14.10
C HIS A 220 -8.24 5.53 -14.85
N LEU A 221 -7.58 4.41 -15.18
CA LEU A 221 -8.21 3.22 -15.78
C LEU A 221 -9.19 2.50 -14.84
N SER A 222 -9.22 2.83 -13.56
CA SER A 222 -10.24 2.36 -12.62
C SER A 222 -11.48 3.27 -12.59
N GLY A 223 -11.56 4.25 -13.50
CA GLY A 223 -12.66 5.21 -13.58
C GLY A 223 -12.51 6.44 -12.67
N HIS A 224 -11.35 6.64 -12.04
CA HIS A 224 -11.12 7.86 -11.25
C HIS A 224 -10.87 9.05 -12.19
N GLY A 225 -11.66 10.11 -12.02
CA GLY A 225 -11.58 11.32 -12.84
C GLY A 225 -10.93 12.51 -12.15
N CYS A 226 -11.20 13.70 -12.67
CA CYS A 226 -10.77 14.97 -12.09
C CYS A 226 -11.46 15.24 -10.74
N ASN A 227 -10.66 15.48 -9.69
CA ASN A 227 -11.16 15.75 -8.34
C ASN A 227 -11.95 17.07 -8.27
N ASP A 228 -11.52 18.11 -8.98
CA ASP A 228 -12.19 19.42 -8.95
C ASP A 228 -13.59 19.35 -9.55
N CYS A 229 -13.75 18.62 -10.66
CA CYS A 229 -15.06 18.36 -11.26
C CYS A 229 -15.97 17.57 -10.31
N SER A 230 -15.42 16.57 -9.62
CA SER A 230 -16.15 15.78 -8.63
C SER A 230 -16.62 16.63 -7.43
N ILE A 231 -15.75 17.52 -6.94
CA ILE A 231 -16.07 18.44 -5.84
C ILE A 231 -17.16 19.45 -6.26
N ASP A 232 -17.05 20.03 -7.45
CA ASP A 232 -18.03 20.98 -7.97
C ASP A 232 -19.41 20.34 -8.12
N LYS A 233 -19.48 19.16 -8.75
CA LYS A 233 -20.71 18.39 -8.90
C LYS A 233 -21.38 18.11 -7.54
N ARG A 234 -20.61 17.57 -6.59
CA ARG A 234 -21.11 17.27 -5.24
C ARG A 234 -21.56 18.52 -4.48
N SER A 235 -20.88 19.66 -4.70
CA SER A 235 -21.24 20.92 -4.05
C SER A 235 -22.58 21.45 -4.57
N LYS A 236 -22.83 21.36 -5.88
CA LYS A 236 -24.10 21.73 -6.53
C LYS A 236 -25.25 20.86 -6.03
N GLU A 237 -25.09 19.54 -6.04
CA GLU A 237 -26.10 18.59 -5.51
C GLU A 237 -26.45 18.87 -4.04
N LYS A 238 -25.45 19.20 -3.22
CA LYS A 238 -25.66 19.53 -1.80
C LYS A 238 -26.44 20.84 -1.61
N ILE A 239 -26.19 21.84 -2.46
CA ILE A 239 -26.93 23.11 -2.45
C ILE A 239 -28.40 22.86 -2.84
N GLU A 240 -28.63 22.07 -3.88
CA GLU A 240 -29.98 21.72 -4.34
C GLU A 240 -30.79 20.98 -3.27
N VAL A 241 -30.23 19.94 -2.66
CA VAL A 241 -30.88 19.21 -1.56
C VAL A 241 -31.17 20.11 -0.36
N ALA A 242 -30.27 21.04 -0.04
CA ALA A 242 -30.48 21.98 1.06
C ALA A 242 -31.56 23.03 0.74
N SER A 243 -31.63 23.48 -0.53
CA SER A 243 -32.66 24.40 -1.02
C SER A 243 -34.05 23.76 -0.92
N LEU A 244 -34.21 22.51 -1.37
CA LEU A 244 -35.47 21.77 -1.27
C LEU A 244 -35.97 21.68 0.19
N LYS A 245 -35.08 21.30 1.12
CA LYS A 245 -35.40 21.22 2.56
C LYS A 245 -35.82 22.57 3.15
N PHE A 246 -35.21 23.66 2.71
CA PHE A 246 -35.60 25.00 3.15
C PHE A 246 -37.01 25.33 2.68
N TRP A 247 -37.31 25.11 1.39
CA TRP A 247 -38.62 25.42 0.82
C TRP A 247 -39.75 24.55 1.38
N ASP A 248 -39.48 23.29 1.73
CA ASP A 248 -40.44 22.40 2.41
C ASP A 248 -40.96 22.96 3.74
N ILE A 249 -40.13 23.77 4.42
CA ILE A 249 -40.45 24.41 5.70
C ILE A 249 -41.02 25.82 5.46
N ALA A 250 -40.34 26.62 4.63
CA ALA A 250 -40.72 28.01 4.36
C ALA A 250 -42.13 28.11 3.77
N ASN A 251 -42.50 27.21 2.85
CA ASN A 251 -43.84 27.19 2.22
C ASN A 251 -44.98 26.85 3.20
N LYS A 252 -44.67 26.32 4.39
CA LYS A 252 -45.65 25.98 5.43
C LYS A 252 -45.71 27.03 6.55
N ASP A 253 -44.79 28.01 6.56
CA ASP A 253 -44.74 29.05 7.58
C ASP A 253 -45.58 30.27 7.17
N ASP A 254 -46.80 30.36 7.71
CA ASP A 254 -47.71 31.45 7.40
C ASP A 254 -47.34 32.80 8.07
N ARG A 255 -46.24 32.88 8.83
CA ARG A 255 -45.80 34.15 9.45
C ARG A 255 -45.04 35.06 8.50
N TYR A 256 -44.53 34.50 7.41
CA TYR A 256 -43.63 35.20 6.50
C TYR A 256 -44.08 35.03 5.04
N ASP A 257 -43.66 35.97 4.20
CA ASP A 257 -43.71 35.89 2.75
C ASP A 257 -42.27 35.83 2.21
N PHE A 258 -42.01 34.80 1.40
CA PHE A 258 -40.72 34.47 0.80
C PHE A 258 -40.68 34.79 -0.71
N SER A 259 -41.65 35.54 -1.24
CA SER A 259 -41.74 35.92 -2.66
C SER A 259 -40.48 36.59 -3.21
N GLN A 260 -39.73 37.30 -2.37
CA GLN A 260 -38.47 37.97 -2.73
C GLN A 260 -37.21 37.21 -2.25
N PHE A 261 -37.38 35.99 -1.74
CA PHE A 261 -36.29 35.21 -1.18
C PHE A 261 -35.60 34.37 -2.26
N ILE A 262 -34.28 34.51 -2.36
CA ILE A 262 -33.42 33.73 -3.26
C ILE A 262 -32.51 32.85 -2.42
N TYR A 263 -32.61 31.53 -2.62
CA TYR A 263 -31.72 30.57 -1.96
C TYR A 263 -30.46 30.36 -2.80
N GLU A 264 -29.35 30.98 -2.42
CA GLU A 264 -28.04 30.70 -3.01
C GLU A 264 -27.24 29.71 -2.17
N LYS A 265 -27.06 30.03 -0.88
CA LYS A 265 -26.32 29.22 0.10
C LYS A 265 -26.97 29.32 1.47
N SER A 266 -26.72 28.35 2.32
CA SER A 266 -27.32 28.26 3.67
C SER A 266 -27.02 29.46 4.58
N ARG A 267 -25.91 30.16 4.36
CA ARG A 267 -25.50 31.33 5.16
C ARG A 267 -25.70 32.66 4.43
N GLU A 268 -26.00 32.63 3.14
CA GLU A 268 -26.23 33.86 2.38
C GLU A 268 -27.56 34.47 2.77
N LYS A 269 -27.61 35.80 2.92
CA LYS A 269 -28.83 36.49 3.35
C LYS A 269 -29.70 36.79 2.14
N SER A 270 -31.01 36.72 2.34
CA SER A 270 -31.99 37.18 1.36
C SER A 270 -33.20 37.80 2.08
N THR A 271 -34.11 38.37 1.29
CA THR A 271 -35.24 39.17 1.78
C THR A 271 -36.41 38.29 2.17
N ILE A 272 -36.87 38.41 3.42
CA ILE A 272 -38.12 37.83 3.92
C ILE A 272 -39.04 38.97 4.33
N ILE A 273 -40.32 38.90 4.00
CA ILE A 273 -41.33 39.87 4.42
C ILE A 273 -42.09 39.29 5.61
N CYS A 274 -42.17 40.02 6.73
CA CYS A 274 -42.97 39.59 7.86
C CYS A 274 -44.43 39.97 7.67
N LYS A 275 -45.35 39.02 7.58
CA LYS A 275 -46.79 39.29 7.39
C LYS A 275 -47.43 40.05 8.57
N LYS A 276 -46.84 39.96 9.77
CA LYS A 276 -47.35 40.63 10.98
C LYS A 276 -47.08 42.15 10.99
N CYS A 277 -45.87 42.58 10.63
CA CYS A 277 -45.51 44.01 10.61
C CYS A 277 -45.36 44.57 9.20
N ASN A 278 -45.48 43.73 8.17
CA ASN A 278 -45.31 44.07 6.75
C ASN A 278 -43.96 44.73 6.41
N VAL A 279 -42.92 44.44 7.20
CA VAL A 279 -41.57 45.00 6.99
C VAL A 279 -40.66 43.91 6.40
N PRO A 280 -39.97 44.17 5.27
CA PRO A 280 -38.93 43.29 4.74
C PRO A 280 -37.69 43.32 5.63
N PHE A 281 -37.05 42.16 5.84
CA PHE A 281 -35.80 42.06 6.56
C PHE A 281 -34.88 41.00 5.94
N GLN A 282 -33.58 41.14 6.19
CA GLN A 282 -32.55 40.25 5.68
C GLN A 282 -32.34 39.07 6.64
N SER A 283 -32.46 37.84 6.14
CA SER A 283 -32.14 36.63 6.90
C SER A 283 -31.53 35.57 6.00
N SER A 284 -30.64 34.74 6.55
CA SER A 284 -30.14 33.56 5.84
C SER A 284 -31.02 32.35 6.10
N PRO A 285 -31.03 31.34 5.21
CA PRO A 285 -31.78 30.10 5.42
C PRO A 285 -31.46 29.44 6.77
N ASN A 286 -30.17 29.36 7.13
CA ASN A 286 -29.75 28.75 8.38
C ASN A 286 -30.24 29.52 9.62
N ASN A 287 -30.25 30.86 9.57
CA ASN A 287 -30.76 31.65 10.69
C ASN A 287 -32.28 31.48 10.84
N TYR A 288 -33.00 31.51 9.72
CA TYR A 288 -34.44 31.25 9.71
C TYR A 288 -34.78 29.87 10.29
N LEU A 289 -34.10 28.81 9.83
CA LEU A 289 -34.33 27.44 10.30
C LEU A 289 -33.98 27.24 11.78
N ARG A 290 -33.07 28.05 12.35
CA ARG A 290 -32.78 28.06 13.79
C ARG A 290 -33.85 28.78 14.63
N GLY A 291 -34.90 29.29 14.00
CA GLY A 291 -36.00 29.99 14.66
C GLY A 291 -35.74 31.48 14.89
N CYS A 292 -34.75 32.09 14.24
CA CYS A 292 -34.57 33.54 14.29
C CYS A 292 -35.74 34.23 13.56
N GLY A 293 -36.63 34.86 14.31
CA GLY A 293 -37.78 35.58 13.75
C GLY A 293 -37.47 37.00 13.27
N CYS A 294 -38.52 37.71 12.85
CA CYS A 294 -38.41 39.11 12.41
C CYS A 294 -37.82 40.01 13.52
N PRO A 295 -36.74 40.75 13.27
CA PRO A 295 -36.14 41.65 14.25
C PRO A 295 -37.08 42.78 14.67
N GLY A 296 -37.90 43.30 13.74
CA GLY A 296 -38.88 44.34 14.05
C GLY A 296 -40.01 43.87 14.98
N CYS A 297 -40.46 42.62 14.83
CA CYS A 297 -41.46 42.03 15.72
C CYS A 297 -40.87 41.63 17.09
N LYS A 298 -39.59 41.24 17.14
CA LYS A 298 -38.88 40.92 18.38
C LYS A 298 -38.69 42.18 19.24
N ASN A 299 -38.32 43.30 18.63
CA ASN A 299 -38.10 44.57 19.32
C ASN A 299 -39.26 45.56 19.06
N LYS A 300 -40.49 45.15 19.41
CA LYS A 300 -41.72 45.86 19.04
C LYS A 300 -41.74 47.34 19.44
N THR A 301 -41.18 47.71 20.59
CA THR A 301 -41.16 49.11 21.07
C THR A 301 -40.10 49.95 20.38
N GLU A 302 -38.92 49.38 20.08
CA GLU A 302 -37.93 50.04 19.21
C GLU A 302 -38.53 50.38 17.86
N LEU A 303 -39.27 49.44 17.26
CA LEU A 303 -39.93 49.66 15.97
C LEU A 303 -41.01 50.74 16.04
N LYS A 304 -41.92 50.66 17.03
CA LYS A 304 -42.97 51.68 17.24
C LYS A 304 -42.40 53.08 17.46
N LEU A 305 -41.31 53.19 18.21
CA LEU A 305 -40.64 54.47 18.47
C LEU A 305 -40.01 55.00 17.18
N TYR A 306 -39.28 54.14 16.46
CA TYR A 306 -38.65 54.47 15.19
C TYR A 306 -39.69 54.97 14.17
N GLU A 307 -40.80 54.25 13.96
CA GLU A 307 -41.86 54.64 13.02
C GLU A 307 -42.49 56.00 13.35
N LYS A 308 -42.65 56.34 14.64
CA LYS A 308 -43.21 57.62 15.06
C LYS A 308 -42.25 58.79 14.86
N LEU A 309 -40.94 58.55 14.99
CA LEU A 309 -39.93 59.60 14.97
C LEU A 309 -39.29 59.80 13.60
N VAL A 310 -39.14 58.76 12.79
CA VAL A 310 -38.42 58.81 11.49
C VAL A 310 -39.08 59.76 10.48
N ASN A 311 -40.40 59.95 10.57
CA ASN A 311 -41.13 60.89 9.70
C ASN A 311 -40.94 62.36 10.11
N LYS A 312 -40.38 62.62 11.30
CA LYS A 312 -40.19 63.97 11.85
C LYS A 312 -38.72 64.35 12.01
N TYR A 313 -37.85 63.38 12.20
CA TYR A 313 -36.45 63.56 12.57
C TYR A 313 -35.54 62.57 11.85
N ILE A 314 -34.30 62.98 11.56
CA ILE A 314 -33.25 62.03 11.13
C ILE A 314 -32.77 61.27 12.37
N LEU A 315 -33.01 59.95 12.36
CA LEU A 315 -32.77 59.08 13.52
C LEU A 315 -31.66 58.06 13.22
N GLU A 316 -30.55 58.15 13.95
CA GLU A 316 -29.46 57.17 13.87
C GLU A 316 -29.70 56.02 14.84
N LYS A 317 -29.55 54.78 14.37
CA LYS A 317 -29.70 53.55 15.18
C LYS A 317 -28.36 53.06 15.66
N GLN A 318 -28.27 52.66 16.93
CA GLN A 318 -27.05 52.12 17.52
C GLN A 318 -25.79 52.99 17.34
N PRO A 319 -25.87 54.33 17.46
CA PRO A 319 -24.72 55.20 17.27
C PRO A 319 -23.63 54.89 18.30
N LYS A 320 -22.39 54.97 17.83
CA LYS A 320 -21.18 54.73 18.62
C LYS A 320 -20.32 55.97 18.56
N TYR A 321 -19.88 56.44 19.71
CA TYR A 321 -19.07 57.63 19.81
C TYR A 321 -17.73 57.32 20.45
N GLU A 322 -16.66 57.97 19.98
CA GLU A 322 -15.32 57.78 20.53
C GLU A 322 -15.22 58.11 22.01
N TRP A 323 -16.01 59.09 22.45
CA TRP A 323 -16.07 59.55 23.83
C TRP A 323 -16.86 58.60 24.76
N CYS A 324 -17.50 57.54 24.25
CA CYS A 324 -18.23 56.57 25.07
C CYS A 324 -17.74 55.13 24.85
N LYS A 325 -16.74 54.73 25.65
CA LYS A 325 -16.16 53.39 25.64
C LYS A 325 -16.10 52.82 27.04
N ASN A 326 -16.14 51.50 27.14
CA ASN A 326 -15.82 50.82 28.40
C ASN A 326 -14.35 51.04 28.75
N ILE A 327 -14.07 51.50 29.97
CA ILE A 327 -12.72 51.86 30.42
C ILE A 327 -11.78 50.66 30.46
N GLU A 328 -12.29 49.47 30.78
CA GLU A 328 -11.47 48.26 30.94
C GLU A 328 -11.23 47.55 29.61
N THR A 329 -12.27 47.45 28.77
CA THR A 329 -12.22 46.66 27.53
C THR A 329 -11.99 47.50 26.27
N ASN A 330 -11.99 48.83 26.41
CA ASN A 330 -11.91 49.81 25.31
C ASN A 330 -12.95 49.60 24.19
N CYS A 331 -14.04 48.86 24.48
CA CYS A 331 -15.11 48.60 23.54
C CYS A 331 -16.15 49.73 23.58
N TYR A 332 -16.66 50.15 22.41
CA TYR A 332 -17.73 51.15 22.34
C TYR A 332 -18.97 50.73 23.11
N LEU A 333 -19.59 51.71 23.77
CA LEU A 333 -20.91 51.56 24.39
C LEU A 333 -21.95 52.21 23.47
N PRO A 334 -22.59 51.43 22.57
CA PRO A 334 -23.59 51.99 21.68
C PRO A 334 -24.81 52.50 22.46
N PHE A 335 -25.45 53.54 21.92
CA PHE A 335 -26.75 54.03 22.39
C PHE A 335 -27.89 53.49 21.53
N ASP A 336 -29.15 53.47 21.97
CA ASP A 336 -30.21 52.86 21.14
C ASP A 336 -30.57 53.73 19.92
N PHE A 337 -30.84 55.02 20.15
CA PHE A 337 -31.09 55.99 19.07
C PHE A 337 -30.45 57.37 19.36
N CYS A 338 -30.13 58.12 18.31
CA CYS A 338 -29.77 59.54 18.40
C CYS A 338 -30.54 60.39 17.37
N ILE A 339 -31.03 61.54 17.83
CA ILE A 339 -31.54 62.63 17.00
C ILE A 339 -30.47 63.73 17.01
N GLU A 340 -29.59 63.69 16.01
CA GLU A 340 -28.37 64.50 15.96
C GLU A 340 -28.69 66.00 15.91
N GLU A 341 -29.73 66.40 15.16
CA GLU A 341 -30.18 67.78 15.03
C GLU A 341 -30.64 68.42 16.34
N CYS A 342 -31.17 67.62 17.27
CA CYS A 342 -31.62 68.09 18.58
C CYS A 342 -30.58 67.83 19.68
N LYS A 343 -29.48 67.15 19.36
CA LYS A 343 -28.52 66.61 20.35
C LYS A 343 -29.23 65.79 21.45
N ILE A 344 -30.17 64.92 21.04
CA ILE A 344 -30.90 64.04 21.96
C ILE A 344 -30.53 62.58 21.69
N ILE A 345 -30.12 61.88 22.74
CA ILE A 345 -29.93 60.42 22.73
C ILE A 345 -31.11 59.76 23.43
N ILE A 346 -31.65 58.70 22.86
CA ILE A 346 -32.76 57.93 23.43
C ILE A 346 -32.26 56.52 23.77
N GLU A 347 -32.46 56.11 25.02
CA GLU A 347 -32.23 54.75 25.52
C GLU A 347 -33.57 54.08 25.87
N LEU A 348 -33.71 52.81 25.50
CA LEU A 348 -34.85 51.98 25.83
C LEU A 348 -34.48 51.01 26.94
N ASP A 349 -34.96 51.29 28.14
CA ASP A 349 -34.65 50.49 29.33
C ASP A 349 -35.63 49.33 29.47
N GLY A 350 -35.12 48.10 29.43
CA GLY A 350 -35.91 46.91 29.77
C GLY A 350 -35.95 46.62 31.29
N VAL A 351 -36.69 45.57 31.67
CA VAL A 351 -36.85 45.12 33.07
C VAL A 351 -35.52 44.87 33.79
N GLN A 352 -34.47 44.48 33.04
CA GLN A 352 -33.13 44.21 33.56
C GLN A 352 -32.45 45.40 34.23
N HIS A 353 -32.87 46.64 33.92
CA HIS A 353 -32.36 47.85 34.60
C HIS A 353 -32.89 47.98 36.03
N PHE A 354 -33.99 47.29 36.34
CA PHE A 354 -34.70 47.42 37.62
C PHE A 354 -34.67 46.15 38.45
N LYS A 355 -34.53 44.97 37.82
CA LYS A 355 -34.54 43.66 38.50
C LYS A 355 -33.52 42.70 37.87
N LYS A 356 -32.94 41.82 38.69
CA LYS A 356 -32.03 40.77 38.21
C LYS A 356 -32.81 39.73 37.40
N VAL A 357 -32.47 39.58 36.12
CA VAL A 357 -33.10 38.62 35.20
C VAL A 357 -32.16 37.43 34.99
N LYS A 358 -32.67 36.19 35.08
CA LYS A 358 -31.87 34.94 35.07
C LYS A 358 -30.90 34.77 33.89
N HIS A 359 -31.21 35.37 32.73
CA HIS A 359 -30.40 35.22 31.50
C HIS A 359 -29.37 36.34 31.30
N PHE A 360 -29.39 37.38 32.13
CA PHE A 360 -28.44 38.50 32.06
C PHE A 360 -27.30 38.28 33.05
N ARG A 361 -26.06 38.40 32.56
CA ARG A 361 -24.86 38.16 33.37
C ARG A 361 -24.59 39.26 34.40
N LYS A 362 -25.05 40.48 34.11
CA LYS A 362 -24.82 41.67 34.94
C LYS A 362 -25.88 41.83 36.00
N THR A 363 -25.48 42.35 37.16
CA THR A 363 -26.43 42.74 38.20
C THR A 363 -27.12 44.08 37.84
N PRO A 364 -28.32 44.36 38.38
CA PRO A 364 -28.97 45.66 38.22
C PRO A 364 -28.08 46.83 38.67
N GLU A 365 -27.26 46.62 39.71
CA GLU A 365 -26.32 47.61 40.24
C GLU A 365 -25.22 47.93 39.21
N GLU A 366 -24.58 46.91 38.63
CA GLU A 366 -23.57 47.07 37.58
C GLU A 366 -24.15 47.72 36.31
N GLN A 367 -25.40 47.39 35.98
CA GLN A 367 -26.10 48.00 34.85
C GLN A 367 -26.37 49.48 35.12
N LYS A 368 -26.81 49.83 36.33
CA LYS A 368 -27.05 51.22 36.74
C LYS A 368 -25.77 52.07 36.70
N GLU A 369 -24.64 51.53 37.18
CA GLU A 369 -23.34 52.22 37.09
C GLU A 369 -22.94 52.51 35.64
N ARG A 370 -23.12 51.52 34.76
CA ARG A 370 -22.86 51.69 33.32
C ARG A 370 -23.76 52.74 32.70
N ASP A 371 -25.04 52.76 33.06
CA ASP A 371 -25.98 53.73 32.49
C ASP A 371 -25.68 55.16 32.98
N LEU A 372 -25.31 55.33 34.25
CA LEU A 372 -24.85 56.61 34.80
C LEU A 372 -23.59 57.10 34.07
N TYR A 373 -22.66 56.19 33.77
CA TYR A 373 -21.49 56.51 32.96
C TYR A 373 -21.87 56.95 31.55
N LYS A 374 -22.73 56.20 30.84
CA LYS A 374 -23.23 56.58 29.51
C LYS A 374 -23.91 57.95 29.52
N GLN A 375 -24.73 58.23 30.54
CA GLN A 375 -25.40 59.52 30.72
C GLN A 375 -24.40 60.65 30.96
N LYS A 376 -23.39 60.44 31.81
CA LYS A 376 -22.33 61.41 32.06
C LYS A 376 -21.56 61.73 30.77
N CYS A 377 -21.13 60.71 30.04
CA CYS A 377 -20.45 60.86 28.75
C CYS A 377 -21.27 61.67 27.73
N ALA A 378 -22.57 61.36 27.62
CA ALA A 378 -23.47 62.09 26.72
C ALA A 378 -23.61 63.57 27.10
N ASN A 379 -23.87 63.84 28.39
CA ASN A 379 -24.05 65.20 28.90
C ASN A 379 -22.78 66.06 28.76
N GLU A 380 -21.60 65.49 29.05
CA GLU A 380 -20.31 66.18 28.88
C GLU A 380 -20.01 66.55 27.42
N ASN A 381 -20.61 65.82 26.48
CA ASN A 381 -20.48 66.07 25.04
C ASN A 381 -21.70 66.81 24.45
N GLY A 382 -22.52 67.43 25.30
CA GLY A 382 -23.62 68.31 24.89
C GLY A 382 -24.90 67.60 24.45
N TYR A 383 -25.04 66.29 24.71
CA TYR A 383 -26.27 65.56 24.42
C TYR A 383 -27.16 65.45 25.66
N SER A 384 -28.47 65.61 25.46
CA SER A 384 -29.46 65.27 26.47
C SER A 384 -29.90 63.81 26.31
N ILE A 385 -29.96 63.04 27.40
CA ILE A 385 -30.42 61.66 27.35
C ILE A 385 -31.88 61.53 27.78
N VAL A 386 -32.68 60.83 26.99
CA VAL A 386 -34.07 60.47 27.29
C VAL A 386 -34.14 58.97 27.45
N ARG A 387 -34.62 58.50 28.60
CA ARG A 387 -34.75 57.07 28.88
C ARG A 387 -36.23 56.70 28.88
N ILE A 388 -36.59 55.69 28.09
CA ILE A 388 -37.97 55.23 27.95
C ILE A 388 -38.03 53.78 28.41
N TYR A 389 -38.93 53.48 29.35
CA TYR A 389 -39.13 52.13 29.83
C TYR A 389 -39.88 51.26 28.83
N GLN A 390 -39.41 50.04 28.61
CA GLN A 390 -40.02 49.05 27.73
C GLN A 390 -40.45 47.80 28.50
N GLU A 391 -41.77 47.63 28.60
CA GLU A 391 -42.41 46.46 29.25
C GLU A 391 -42.39 45.19 28.36
N ASP A 392 -42.26 45.36 27.04
CA ASP A 392 -42.46 44.31 26.03
C ASP A 392 -41.23 43.42 25.75
N VAL A 393 -40.07 43.62 26.42
CA VAL A 393 -38.84 42.80 26.19
C VAL A 393 -38.69 41.75 27.28
N TYR A 394 -38.72 40.48 26.89
CA TYR A 394 -38.38 39.33 27.73
C TYR A 394 -37.24 38.51 27.12
#